data_AF-A0A2N6ATC9-F1
#
_entry.id   AF-A0A2N6ATC9-F1
#
_cell.length_a   1.000
_cell.length_b   1.000
_cell.length_c   1.000
_cell.angle_alpha   90.00
_cell.angle_beta   90.00
_cell.angle_gamma   90.00
#
_symmetry.space_group_name_H-M   'P 1'
#
loop_
_entity.id
_entity.type
_entity.pdbx_description
1 polymer ?
#
loop_
_entity_poly.entity_id
_entity_poly.type
_entity_poly.pdbx_seq_one_letter_code
_entity_poly.pdbx_strand_id
1 'polypeptide(L)'
;MKFKLNKWFILFSAIIVPGSGHVMCGKPVRGLVYVFWILSMGYISWMITDLSVNFVLRSTGGLLVWIASVAEMKIQLIERKNHE
;
A
#
# COMPACT_ATOMS: atom_id res chain seq x y z
N MET A 1 -7.02 -8.32 21.64
CA MET A 1 -7.94 -9.28 20.99
C MET A 1 -7.40 -9.63 19.60
N LYS A 2 -6.78 -10.81 19.40
CA LYS A 2 -6.24 -11.22 18.08
C LYS A 2 -7.39 -11.74 17.21
N PHE A 3 -8.06 -10.87 16.45
CA PHE A 3 -8.97 -11.35 15.40
C PHE A 3 -8.13 -12.12 14.36
N LYS A 4 -8.39 -13.42 14.20
CA LYS A 4 -7.89 -14.21 13.07
C LYS A 4 -8.67 -13.79 11.82
N LEU A 5 -8.33 -12.62 11.28
CA LEU A 5 -8.83 -12.16 9.99
C LEU A 5 -8.32 -13.10 8.90
N ASN A 6 -9.20 -13.43 7.96
CA ASN A 6 -8.85 -14.25 6.80
C ASN A 6 -7.74 -13.55 5.98
N LYS A 7 -6.69 -14.27 5.61
CA LYS A 7 -5.54 -13.74 4.83
C LYS A 7 -5.98 -13.06 3.55
N TRP A 8 -6.99 -13.61 2.88
CA TRP A 8 -7.56 -13.05 1.65
C TRP A 8 -8.22 -11.70 1.89
N PHE A 9 -8.87 -11.52 3.05
CA PHE A 9 -9.50 -10.25 3.41
C PHE A 9 -8.47 -9.15 3.68
N ILE A 10 -7.37 -9.50 4.35
CA ILE A 10 -6.25 -8.57 4.61
C ILE A 10 -5.57 -8.16 3.30
N LEU A 11 -5.42 -9.09 2.36
CA LEU A 11 -4.84 -8.78 1.05
C LEU A 11 -5.79 -7.90 0.22
N PHE A 12 -7.09 -8.20 0.23
CA PHE A 12 -8.10 -7.43 -0.48
C PHE A 12 -8.21 -5.99 0.05
N SER A 13 -8.15 -5.80 1.37
CA SER A 13 -8.13 -4.46 1.95
C SER A 13 -6.88 -3.68 1.52
N ALA A 14 -5.70 -4.30 1.51
CA ALA A 14 -4.46 -3.66 1.06
C ALA A 14 -4.47 -3.25 -0.42
N ILE A 15 -5.23 -3.96 -1.26
CA ILE A 15 -5.43 -3.60 -2.67
C ILE A 15 -6.35 -2.37 -2.76
N ILE A 16 -7.51 -2.38 -2.10
CA ILE A 16 -8.47 -1.25 -2.18
C ILE A 16 -7.88 0.01 -1.54
N VAL A 17 -7.39 -0.12 -0.31
CA VAL A 17 -6.84 0.98 0.47
C VAL A 17 -5.38 0.64 0.81
N PRO A 18 -4.41 1.34 0.18
CA PRO A 18 -3.01 1.15 0.49
C PRO A 18 -2.74 1.31 1.98
N GLY A 19 -1.88 0.46 2.54
CA GLY A 19 -1.53 0.50 3.96
C GLY A 19 -2.61 -0.03 4.93
N SER A 20 -3.86 -0.25 4.51
CA SER A 20 -4.91 -0.75 5.40
C SER A 20 -4.63 -2.17 5.91
N GLY A 21 -4.08 -3.06 5.07
CA GLY A 21 -3.67 -4.40 5.49
C GLY A 21 -2.64 -4.41 6.62
N HIS A 22 -1.76 -3.39 6.67
CA HIS A 22 -0.77 -3.25 7.75
C HIS A 22 -1.44 -2.86 9.07
N VAL A 23 -2.46 -2.00 9.02
CA VAL A 23 -3.29 -1.65 10.20
C VAL A 23 -3.99 -2.90 10.74
N MET A 24 -4.57 -3.72 9.86
CA MET A 24 -5.23 -4.97 10.23
C MET A 24 -4.28 -6.01 10.85
N CYS A 25 -3.01 -5.98 10.46
CA CYS A 25 -1.95 -6.79 11.06
C CYS A 25 -1.38 -6.22 12.37
N GLY A 26 -1.89 -5.09 12.86
CA GLY A 26 -1.42 -4.44 14.09
C GLY A 26 -0.16 -3.59 13.91
N LYS A 27 0.18 -3.22 12.66
CA LYS A 27 1.32 -2.35 12.32
C LYS A 27 0.84 -1.03 11.69
N PRO A 28 0.11 -0.16 12.43
CA PRO A 28 -0.52 1.03 11.87
C PRO A 28 0.47 2.05 11.33
N VAL A 29 1.65 2.17 11.95
CA VAL A 29 2.71 3.10 11.51
C VAL A 29 3.16 2.78 10.09
N ARG A 30 3.37 1.50 9.74
CA ARG A 30 3.76 1.10 8.38
C ARG A 30 2.66 1.43 7.36
N GLY A 31 1.39 1.23 7.75
CA GLY A 31 0.25 1.62 6.92
C GLY A 31 0.23 3.11 6.61
N LEU A 32 0.43 3.96 7.63
CA LEU A 32 0.46 5.42 7.47
C LEU A 32 1.63 5.88 6.59
N VAL A 33 2.80 5.29 6.77
CA VAL A 33 3.99 5.56 5.93
C VAL A 33 3.68 5.33 4.46
N TYR A 34 2.98 4.24 4.12
CA TYR A 34 2.57 3.97 2.75
C TYR A 34 1.59 5.00 2.19
N VAL A 35 0.55 5.34 2.95
CA VAL A 35 -0.42 6.37 2.54
C VAL A 35 0.28 7.70 2.28
N PHE A 36 1.17 8.11 3.18
CA PHE A 36 1.95 9.33 3.06
C PHE A 36 2.84 9.32 1.80
N TRP A 37 3.54 8.21 1.53
CA TRP A 37 4.40 8.10 0.37
C TRP A 37 3.63 8.05 -0.95
N ILE A 38 2.46 7.42 -1.00
CA ILE A 38 1.60 7.43 -2.20
C ILE A 38 1.14 8.84 -2.53
N LEU A 39 0.70 9.60 -1.52
CA LEU A 39 0.28 10.99 -1.71
C LEU A 39 1.45 11.87 -2.14
N SER A 40 2.58 11.76 -1.45
CA SER A 40 3.78 12.56 -1.73
C SER A 40 4.34 12.25 -3.12
N MET A 41 4.54 10.97 -3.47
CA MET A 41 5.06 10.57 -4.78
C MET A 41 4.05 10.82 -5.89
N GLY A 42 2.75 10.63 -5.63
CA GLY A 42 1.69 10.97 -6.58
C GLY A 42 1.69 12.46 -6.89
N TYR A 43 1.78 13.31 -5.86
CA TYR A 43 1.85 14.76 -6.02
C TYR A 43 3.13 15.21 -6.74
N ILE A 44 4.30 14.71 -6.32
CA ILE A 44 5.57 15.03 -6.99
C ILE A 44 5.52 14.60 -8.46
N SER A 45 5.05 13.39 -8.73
CA SER A 45 4.86 12.86 -10.09
C SER A 45 3.93 13.77 -10.90
N TRP A 46 2.86 14.29 -10.30
CA TRP A 46 1.96 15.22 -10.96
C TRP A 46 2.63 16.55 -11.33
N MET A 47 3.50 17.06 -10.46
CA MET A 47 4.18 18.34 -10.64
C MET A 47 5.31 18.29 -11.66
N ILE A 48 6.00 17.15 -11.80
CA ILE A 48 7.11 16.99 -12.76
C ILE A 48 6.65 16.57 -14.15
N THR A 49 5.44 16.04 -14.29
CA THR A 49 4.97 15.48 -15.56
C THR A 49 4.19 16.51 -16.38
N ASP A 50 4.46 16.58 -17.68
CA ASP A 50 3.80 17.50 -18.63
C ASP A 50 2.27 17.27 -18.71
N LEU A 51 1.51 18.30 -19.11
CA LEU A 51 0.05 18.23 -19.26
C LEU A 51 -0.40 17.35 -20.43
N SER A 52 0.46 17.12 -21.42
CA SER A 52 0.20 16.22 -22.56
C SER A 52 0.21 14.74 -22.18
N VAL A 53 0.69 14.40 -20.97
CA VAL A 53 0.80 13.03 -20.51
C VAL A 53 -0.52 12.55 -19.89
N ASN A 54 -0.91 11.32 -20.20
CA ASN A 54 -2.12 10.70 -19.69
C ASN A 54 -2.18 10.64 -18.15
N PHE A 55 -3.37 10.78 -17.57
CA PHE A 55 -3.64 10.80 -16.12
C PHE A 55 -2.96 9.66 -15.35
N VAL A 56 -3.05 8.43 -15.87
CA VAL A 56 -2.47 7.23 -15.25
C VAL A 56 -0.96 7.37 -15.13
N LEU A 57 -0.32 7.88 -16.18
CA LEU A 57 1.13 8.01 -16.26
C LEU A 57 1.63 9.18 -15.40
N ARG A 58 0.85 10.27 -15.30
CA ARG A 58 1.13 11.36 -14.35
C ARG A 58 1.06 10.90 -12.88
N SER A 59 0.24 9.90 -12.58
CA SER A 59 0.11 9.28 -11.25
C SER A 59 1.10 8.13 -10.97
N THR A 60 2.07 7.88 -11.86
CA THR A 60 2.98 6.72 -11.75
C THR A 60 3.73 6.69 -10.42
N GLY A 61 4.14 7.85 -9.89
CA GLY A 61 4.83 7.90 -8.59
C GLY A 61 3.99 7.30 -7.45
N GLY A 62 2.69 7.62 -7.38
CA GLY A 62 1.78 7.03 -6.39
C GLY A 62 1.48 5.56 -6.67
N LEU A 63 1.31 5.19 -7.95
CA LEU A 63 1.05 3.81 -8.36
C LEU A 63 2.20 2.86 -8.01
N LEU A 64 3.45 3.28 -8.19
CA LEU A 64 4.62 2.47 -7.84
C LEU A 64 4.68 2.16 -6.34
N VAL A 65 4.43 3.18 -5.51
CA VAL A 65 4.39 3.00 -4.06
C VAL A 65 3.21 2.11 -3.65
N TRP A 66 2.06 2.22 -4.33
CA TRP A 66 0.91 1.35 -4.07
C TRP A 66 1.22 -0.12 -4.36
N ILE A 67 1.83 -0.42 -5.51
CA ILE A 67 2.27 -1.78 -5.85
C ILE A 67 3.27 -2.30 -4.81
N ALA A 68 4.22 -1.46 -4.38
CA ALA A 68 5.16 -1.81 -3.33
C ALA A 68 4.45 -2.11 -1.99
N SER A 69 3.40 -1.37 -1.64
CA SER A 69 2.59 -1.59 -0.44
C SER A 69 1.93 -2.97 -0.43
N VAL A 70 1.34 -3.37 -1.55
CA VAL A 70 0.72 -4.70 -1.69
C VAL A 70 1.77 -5.81 -1.65
N ALA A 71 2.94 -5.60 -2.26
CA ALA A 71 4.05 -6.55 -2.21
C ALA A 71 4.58 -6.75 -0.78
N GLU A 72 4.81 -5.67 -0.03
CA GLU A 72 5.23 -5.75 1.38
C GLU A 72 4.15 -6.47 2.22
N MET A 73 2.87 -6.19 1.98
CA MET A 73 1.78 -6.87 2.69
C MET A 73 1.83 -8.39 2.50
N LYS A 74 2.10 -8.86 1.28
CA LYS A 74 2.26 -10.28 0.99
C LYS A 74 3.44 -10.88 1.76
N ILE A 75 4.59 -10.19 1.80
CA ILE A 75 5.78 -10.62 2.56
C ILE A 75 5.43 -10.73 4.05
N GLN A 76 4.74 -9.71 4.59
CA GLN A 76 4.33 -9.68 5.99
C GLN A 76 3.37 -10.82 6.35
N LEU A 77 2.48 -11.23 5.45
CA LEU A 77 1.60 -12.38 5.66
C LEU A 77 2.37 -13.71 5.68
N ILE A 78 3.45 -13.82 4.89
CA ILE A 78 4.34 -14.99 4.88
C ILE A 78 5.10 -15.06 6.20
N GLU A 79 5.73 -13.96 6.63
CA GLU A 79 6.41 -13.88 7.93
C GLU A 79 5.47 -14.25 9.07
N ARG A 80 4.24 -13.70 9.08
CA ARG A 80 3.26 -13.98 10.12
C ARG A 80 2.88 -15.47 10.18
N LYS A 81 2.88 -16.18 9.04
CA LYS A 81 2.63 -17.63 8.97
C LYS A 81 3.80 -18.45 9.56
N ASN A 82 5.04 -18.00 9.41
CA ASN A 82 6.21 -18.72 9.91
C ASN A 82 6.36 -18.64 11.44
N HIS A 83 5.69 -17.69 12.09
CA HIS A 83 5.68 -17.49 13.55
C HIS A 83 4.43 -18.06 14.24
N GLU A 84 3.52 -18.72 13.51
CA GLU A 84 2.36 -19.47 14.03
C GLU A 84 2.62 -20.97 13.96
#